data_AF-A0A0J9SKL6-F1
#
_entry.id   AF-A0A0J9SKL6-F1
#
_cell.length_a   1.000
_cell.length_b   1.000
_cell.length_c   1.000
_cell.angle_alpha   90.00
_cell.angle_beta   90.00
_cell.angle_gamma   90.00
#
_symmetry.space_group_name_H-M   'P 1'
#
loop_
_entity.id
_entity.type
_entity.pdbx_description
1 polymer ?
#
loop_
_entity_poly.entity_id
_entity_poly.type
_entity_poly.pdbx_seq_one_letter_code
_entity_poly.pdbx_strand_id
1 'polypeptide(L)'
;YNFIANSAFYKIYKEFDKPCNEYYLDINASCPKGDIENSPFSKKVINILKDLYSNLYRVYFTSIGSSNDYFVQNLDDVEKIGCICLKYWLYHQIVSKGINESQIKELFNGYTQYINGKIDNNGDRDNNYCNFNELSLNEINTLKNIYAFYAFLYDNDNNIETCDSEKCKYTNYFGKGLDDFFNSIKKCSIDPSNKNYCNQFNEFI
;
A
#
# COMPACT_ATOMS: atom_id res chain seq x y z
N TYR A 1 -8.61 15.98 9.24
CA TYR A 1 -8.16 15.47 7.94
C TYR A 1 -8.21 16.52 6.81
N ASN A 2 -8.51 17.81 7.05
CA ASN A 2 -8.62 18.80 5.96
C ASN A 2 -7.30 19.12 5.25
N PHE A 3 -6.16 19.04 5.96
CA PHE A 3 -4.85 19.40 5.39
C PHE A 3 -4.37 18.46 4.28
N ILE A 4 -4.65 17.16 4.40
CA ILE A 4 -4.29 16.15 3.39
C ILE A 4 -5.46 15.78 2.48
N ALA A 5 -6.66 16.34 2.68
CA ALA A 5 -7.85 15.92 1.91
C ALA A 5 -7.74 16.19 0.40
N ASN A 6 -6.94 17.18 0.00
CA ASN A 6 -6.71 17.52 -1.40
C ASN A 6 -5.46 16.87 -2.00
N SER A 7 -4.73 16.14 -1.18
CA SER A 7 -3.44 15.55 -1.51
C SER A 7 -3.60 14.36 -2.46
N ALA A 8 -2.62 14.13 -3.34
CA ALA A 8 -2.67 13.04 -4.30
C ALA A 8 -2.71 11.70 -3.56
N PHE A 9 -1.87 11.58 -2.52
CA PHE A 9 -1.84 10.39 -1.67
C PHE A 9 -3.21 10.09 -1.06
N TYR A 10 -3.88 11.09 -0.47
CA TYR A 10 -5.18 10.88 0.17
C TYR A 10 -6.26 10.50 -0.83
N LYS A 11 -6.27 11.12 -2.02
CA LYS A 11 -7.24 10.80 -3.07
C LYS A 11 -7.07 9.37 -3.57
N ILE A 12 -5.83 8.93 -3.81
CA ILE A 12 -5.51 7.54 -4.18
C ILE A 12 -5.91 6.59 -3.05
N TYR A 13 -5.52 6.89 -1.81
CA TYR A 13 -5.84 6.08 -0.65
C TYR A 13 -7.36 5.89 -0.48
N LYS A 14 -8.13 6.97 -0.64
CA LYS A 14 -9.59 6.94 -0.49
C LYS A 14 -10.27 6.10 -1.58
N GLU A 15 -9.70 6.04 -2.77
CA GLU A 15 -10.22 5.20 -3.86
C GLU A 15 -10.18 3.70 -3.48
N PHE A 16 -9.24 3.29 -2.62
CA PHE A 16 -9.16 1.92 -2.11
C PHE A 16 -10.32 1.51 -1.19
N ASP A 17 -11.11 2.46 -0.69
CA ASP A 17 -12.31 2.16 0.09
C ASP A 17 -13.50 1.78 -0.82
N LYS A 18 -13.41 2.05 -2.14
CA LYS A 18 -14.45 1.67 -3.09
C LYS A 18 -14.39 0.17 -3.40
N PRO A 19 -15.53 -0.53 -3.39
CA PRO A 19 -15.60 -1.93 -3.76
C PRO A 19 -15.31 -2.12 -5.26
N CYS A 20 -14.80 -3.31 -5.60
CA CYS A 20 -14.38 -3.64 -6.96
C CYS A 20 -15.51 -3.60 -8.01
N ASN A 21 -16.77 -3.76 -7.59
CA ASN A 21 -17.94 -3.82 -8.48
C ASN A 21 -18.55 -2.44 -8.78
N GLU A 22 -17.93 -1.34 -8.33
CA GLU A 22 -18.36 0.02 -8.65
C GLU A 22 -17.91 0.49 -10.05
N TYR A 23 -17.00 -0.24 -10.69
CA TYR A 23 -16.40 0.14 -11.97
C TYR A 23 -17.05 -0.61 -13.13
N TYR A 24 -17.52 0.13 -14.12
CA TYR A 24 -18.25 -0.45 -15.24
C TYR A 24 -17.33 -0.83 -16.40
N LEU A 25 -16.20 -0.13 -16.55
CA LEU A 25 -15.30 -0.32 -17.69
C LEU A 25 -14.45 -1.59 -17.58
N ASP A 26 -14.24 -2.12 -16.37
CA ASP A 26 -13.34 -3.26 -16.13
C ASP A 26 -14.03 -4.63 -16.19
N ILE A 27 -15.37 -4.68 -16.33
CA ILE A 27 -16.16 -5.91 -16.37
C ILE A 27 -15.87 -6.82 -15.14
N ASN A 28 -15.69 -6.21 -13.96
CA ASN A 28 -15.30 -6.87 -12.70
C ASN A 28 -13.91 -7.52 -12.73
N ALA A 29 -13.01 -7.12 -13.63
CA ALA A 29 -11.65 -7.66 -13.66
C ALA A 29 -10.86 -7.32 -12.37
N SER A 30 -11.18 -6.19 -11.72
CA SER A 30 -10.63 -5.85 -10.41
C SER A 30 -11.27 -6.62 -9.25
N CYS A 31 -12.29 -7.44 -9.49
CA CYS A 31 -12.86 -8.29 -8.45
C CYS A 31 -12.13 -9.64 -8.37
N PRO A 32 -11.75 -10.10 -7.17
CA PRO A 32 -11.11 -11.40 -7.00
C PRO A 32 -12.03 -12.55 -7.41
N LYS A 33 -11.45 -13.57 -8.05
CA LYS A 33 -12.15 -14.81 -8.37
C LYS A 33 -12.46 -15.63 -7.10
N GLY A 34 -13.39 -16.58 -7.21
CA GLY A 34 -13.93 -17.34 -6.07
C GLY A 34 -12.93 -18.20 -5.29
N ASP A 35 -11.71 -18.42 -5.79
CA ASP A 35 -10.72 -19.28 -5.14
C ASP A 35 -10.24 -18.74 -3.77
N ILE A 36 -10.23 -17.41 -3.58
CA ILE A 36 -9.84 -16.78 -2.30
C ILE A 36 -10.92 -17.04 -1.22
N GLU A 37 -12.20 -17.08 -1.61
CA GLU A 37 -13.34 -17.31 -0.71
C GLU A 37 -13.26 -18.67 -0.01
N ASN A 38 -12.79 -19.68 -0.76
CA ASN A 38 -12.74 -21.08 -0.32
C ASN A 38 -11.40 -21.43 0.35
N SER A 39 -10.52 -20.45 0.59
CA SER A 39 -9.23 -20.68 1.25
C SER A 39 -9.41 -21.03 2.74
N PRO A 40 -8.46 -21.77 3.34
CA PRO A 40 -8.54 -22.14 4.76
C PRO A 40 -8.19 -21.00 5.73
N PHE A 41 -8.03 -19.76 5.24
CA PHE A 41 -7.60 -18.63 6.04
C PHE A 41 -8.75 -18.05 6.88
N SER A 42 -8.40 -17.28 7.90
CA SER A 42 -9.39 -16.60 8.70
C SER A 42 -10.20 -15.58 7.88
N LYS A 43 -11.49 -15.42 8.19
CA LYS A 43 -12.39 -14.48 7.50
C LYS A 43 -11.84 -13.05 7.41
N LYS A 44 -11.14 -12.59 8.46
CA LYS A 44 -10.47 -11.28 8.46
C LYS A 44 -9.39 -11.19 7.37
N VAL A 45 -8.57 -12.23 7.23
CA VAL A 45 -7.50 -12.32 6.22
C VAL A 45 -8.09 -12.42 4.81
N ILE A 46 -9.11 -13.27 4.61
CA ILE A 46 -9.83 -13.41 3.34
C ILE A 46 -10.34 -12.04 2.85
N ASN A 47 -10.98 -11.26 3.71
CA ASN A 47 -11.47 -9.94 3.34
C ASN A 47 -10.34 -8.99 2.94
N ILE A 48 -9.23 -8.97 3.68
CA ILE A 48 -8.08 -8.13 3.32
C ILE A 48 -7.47 -8.57 1.98
N LEU A 49 -7.38 -9.87 1.71
CA LEU A 49 -6.85 -10.40 0.45
C LEU A 49 -7.71 -10.00 -0.74
N LYS A 50 -9.04 -10.01 -0.59
CA LYS A 50 -9.96 -9.55 -1.64
C LYS A 50 -9.77 -8.08 -1.96
N ASP A 51 -9.72 -7.26 -0.92
CA ASP A 51 -9.50 -5.82 -1.06
C ASP A 51 -8.11 -5.55 -1.67
N LEU A 52 -7.08 -6.28 -1.22
CA LEU A 52 -5.72 -6.18 -1.74
C LEU A 52 -5.65 -6.55 -3.22
N TYR A 53 -6.30 -7.63 -3.65
CA TYR A 53 -6.38 -8.01 -5.05
C TYR A 53 -6.96 -6.88 -5.88
N SER A 54 -8.11 -6.33 -5.47
CA SER A 54 -8.78 -5.25 -6.19
C SER A 54 -7.93 -4.00 -6.27
N ASN A 55 -7.34 -3.59 -5.16
CA ASN A 55 -6.52 -2.39 -5.10
C ASN A 55 -5.24 -2.55 -5.93
N LEU A 56 -4.60 -3.72 -5.88
CA LEU A 56 -3.42 -4.02 -6.69
C LEU A 56 -3.74 -4.03 -8.18
N TYR A 57 -4.86 -4.63 -8.59
CA TYR A 57 -5.33 -4.61 -9.97
C TYR A 57 -5.50 -3.18 -10.47
N ARG A 58 -6.24 -2.36 -9.73
CA ARG A 58 -6.55 -0.97 -10.11
C ARG A 58 -5.28 -0.12 -10.22
N VAL A 59 -4.37 -0.24 -9.24
CA VAL A 59 -3.08 0.46 -9.27
C VAL A 59 -2.25 0.02 -10.46
N TYR A 60 -2.04 -1.28 -10.63
CA TYR A 60 -1.28 -1.82 -11.75
C TYR A 60 -1.83 -1.34 -13.10
N PHE A 61 -3.14 -1.50 -13.32
CA PHE A 61 -3.78 -1.21 -14.60
C PHE A 61 -3.71 0.28 -14.96
N THR A 62 -3.79 1.14 -13.94
CA THR A 62 -3.62 2.59 -14.10
C THR A 62 -2.17 2.94 -14.43
N SER A 63 -1.21 2.33 -13.75
CA SER A 63 0.22 2.63 -13.92
C SER A 63 0.80 2.17 -15.25
N ILE A 64 0.17 1.21 -15.95
CA ILE A 64 0.56 0.84 -17.32
C ILE A 64 -0.11 1.71 -18.40
N GLY A 65 -0.78 2.80 -18.00
CA GLY A 65 -1.40 3.77 -18.92
C GLY A 65 -2.65 3.24 -19.65
N SER A 66 -3.28 2.18 -19.14
CA SER A 66 -4.52 1.67 -19.73
C SER A 66 -5.68 2.61 -19.46
N SER A 67 -6.56 2.80 -20.45
CA SER A 67 -7.81 3.55 -20.27
C SER A 67 -8.69 2.87 -19.21
N ASN A 68 -9.05 3.59 -18.15
CA ASN A 68 -9.85 3.07 -17.05
C ASN A 68 -10.67 4.18 -16.36
N ASP A 69 -11.62 3.78 -15.52
CA ASP A 69 -12.45 4.64 -14.66
C ASP A 69 -11.95 4.70 -13.20
N TYR A 70 -10.75 4.18 -12.92
CA TYR A 70 -10.07 4.30 -11.64
C TYR A 70 -9.30 5.61 -11.56
N PHE A 71 -9.17 6.17 -10.35
CA PHE A 71 -8.28 7.30 -10.05
C PHE A 71 -8.32 8.47 -11.07
N VAL A 72 -9.47 8.74 -11.70
CA VAL A 72 -9.61 9.63 -12.88
C VAL A 72 -8.91 10.99 -12.75
N GLN A 73 -8.79 11.53 -11.54
CA GLN A 73 -8.16 12.82 -11.27
C GLN A 73 -6.68 12.76 -10.87
N ASN A 74 -6.08 11.56 -10.75
CA ASN A 74 -4.74 11.34 -10.19
C ASN A 74 -3.96 10.24 -10.93
N LEU A 75 -4.22 10.02 -12.24
CA LEU A 75 -3.59 8.96 -13.03
C LEU A 75 -2.05 9.05 -12.98
N ASP A 76 -1.50 10.23 -13.21
CA ASP A 76 -0.05 10.50 -13.16
C ASP A 76 0.56 10.28 -11.77
N ASP A 77 -0.22 10.51 -10.71
CA ASP A 77 0.24 10.27 -9.34
C ASP A 77 0.21 8.78 -9.01
N VAL A 78 -0.76 8.02 -9.53
CA VAL A 78 -0.81 6.56 -9.33
C VAL A 78 0.41 5.89 -9.96
N GLU A 79 0.85 6.34 -11.13
CA GLU A 79 2.08 5.85 -11.75
C GLU A 79 3.31 6.02 -10.84
N LYS A 80 3.38 7.13 -10.10
CA LYS A 80 4.53 7.49 -9.24
C LYS A 80 4.46 6.88 -7.84
N ILE A 81 3.29 6.94 -7.21
CA ILE A 81 3.12 6.64 -5.77
C ILE A 81 2.05 5.59 -5.49
N GLY A 82 1.42 5.00 -6.50
CA GLY A 82 0.35 4.01 -6.35
C GLY A 82 0.77 2.82 -5.48
N CYS A 83 1.97 2.27 -5.70
CA CYS A 83 2.48 1.19 -4.87
C CYS A 83 2.74 1.59 -3.42
N ILE A 84 3.26 2.79 -3.18
CA ILE A 84 3.51 3.29 -1.82
C ILE A 84 2.17 3.47 -1.09
N CYS A 85 1.17 4.05 -1.76
CA CYS A 85 -0.19 4.18 -1.25
C CYS A 85 -0.79 2.81 -0.90
N LEU A 86 -0.63 1.82 -1.78
CA LEU A 86 -1.16 0.48 -1.59
C LEU A 86 -0.50 -0.25 -0.42
N LYS A 87 0.83 -0.16 -0.30
CA LYS A 87 1.57 -0.75 0.83
C LYS A 87 1.18 -0.09 2.15
N TYR A 88 1.06 1.24 2.17
CA TYR A 88 0.54 1.96 3.34
C TYR A 88 -0.87 1.49 3.71
N TRP A 89 -1.77 1.40 2.72
CA TRP A 89 -3.12 0.91 2.93
C TRP A 89 -3.11 -0.49 3.55
N LEU A 90 -2.37 -1.45 2.99
CA LEU A 90 -2.31 -2.81 3.53
C LEU A 90 -1.84 -2.82 4.98
N TYR A 91 -0.77 -2.09 5.30
CA TYR A 91 -0.22 -2.05 6.66
C TYR A 91 -1.13 -1.32 7.64
N HIS A 92 -1.83 -0.29 7.18
CA HIS A 92 -2.87 0.38 7.96
C HIS A 92 -4.06 -0.56 8.23
N GLN A 93 -4.49 -1.37 7.25
CA GLN A 93 -5.54 -2.38 7.45
C GLN A 93 -5.14 -3.45 8.46
N ILE A 94 -3.91 -3.97 8.37
CA ILE A 94 -3.37 -4.96 9.33
C ILE A 94 -3.45 -4.41 10.77
N VAL A 95 -2.95 -3.20 10.98
CA VAL A 95 -2.89 -2.61 12.33
C VAL A 95 -4.28 -2.22 12.84
N SER A 96 -5.10 -1.56 12.02
CA SER A 96 -6.43 -1.09 12.43
C SER A 96 -7.43 -2.22 12.68
N LYS A 97 -7.34 -3.33 11.94
CA LYS A 97 -8.20 -4.51 12.12
C LYS A 97 -7.70 -5.48 13.21
N GLY A 98 -6.58 -5.15 13.85
CA GLY A 98 -5.98 -5.95 14.92
C GLY A 98 -5.57 -7.34 14.45
N ILE A 99 -4.94 -7.43 13.28
CA ILE A 99 -4.43 -8.69 12.73
C ILE A 99 -3.18 -9.11 13.52
N ASN A 100 -3.16 -10.35 14.02
CA ASN A 100 -2.05 -10.88 14.81
C ASN A 100 -0.99 -11.57 13.94
N GLU A 101 0.15 -11.95 14.53
CA GLU A 101 1.27 -12.60 13.82
C GLU A 101 0.87 -13.87 13.03
N SER A 102 -0.02 -14.71 13.56
CA SER A 102 -0.49 -15.91 12.84
C SER A 102 -1.29 -15.52 11.60
N GLN A 103 -2.16 -14.51 11.72
CA GLN A 103 -2.97 -14.02 10.61
C GLN A 103 -2.13 -13.22 9.59
N ILE A 104 -1.05 -12.58 10.01
CA ILE A 104 -0.08 -11.96 9.09
C ILE A 104 0.58 -13.03 8.22
N LYS A 105 0.96 -14.18 8.79
CA LYS A 105 1.46 -15.33 8.01
C LYS A 105 0.41 -15.86 7.03
N GLU A 106 -0.85 -16.00 7.47
CA GLU A 106 -1.95 -16.35 6.56
C GLU A 106 -2.08 -15.34 5.42
N LEU A 107 -1.98 -14.04 5.72
CA LEU A 107 -2.09 -12.96 4.74
C LEU A 107 -0.99 -13.03 3.68
N PHE A 108 0.28 -13.17 4.07
CA PHE A 108 1.39 -13.24 3.12
C PHE A 108 1.40 -14.56 2.34
N ASN A 109 0.99 -15.67 2.96
CA ASN A 109 0.78 -16.92 2.25
C ASN A 109 -0.36 -16.77 1.22
N GLY A 110 -1.47 -16.16 1.60
CA GLY A 110 -2.58 -15.89 0.69
C GLY A 110 -2.22 -14.94 -0.44
N TYR A 111 -1.45 -13.90 -0.18
CA TYR A 111 -0.90 -13.02 -1.22
C TYR A 111 -0.07 -13.82 -2.23
N THR A 112 0.87 -14.62 -1.75
CA THR A 112 1.73 -15.47 -2.60
C THR A 112 0.91 -16.48 -3.41
N GLN A 113 -0.08 -17.11 -2.77
CA GLN A 113 -0.87 -18.17 -3.38
C GLN A 113 -1.94 -17.66 -4.33
N TYR A 114 -2.49 -16.46 -4.16
CA TYR A 114 -3.69 -16.04 -4.87
C TYR A 114 -3.55 -14.70 -5.62
N ILE A 115 -2.53 -13.89 -5.34
CA ILE A 115 -2.43 -12.54 -5.88
C ILE A 115 -1.11 -12.34 -6.66
N ASN A 116 0.03 -12.71 -6.08
CA ASN A 116 1.35 -12.44 -6.64
C ASN A 116 1.53 -13.05 -8.03
N GLY A 117 1.75 -12.21 -9.05
CA GLY A 117 1.88 -12.62 -10.45
C GLY A 117 0.61 -13.22 -11.07
N LYS A 118 -0.56 -13.08 -10.43
CA LYS A 118 -1.85 -13.65 -10.89
C LYS A 118 -2.82 -12.62 -11.48
N ILE A 119 -2.42 -11.36 -11.54
CA ILE A 119 -3.16 -10.34 -12.27
C ILE A 119 -2.89 -10.58 -13.76
N ASP A 120 -3.93 -10.98 -14.49
CA ASP A 120 -3.86 -11.35 -15.90
C ASP A 120 -3.93 -10.10 -16.78
N ASN A 121 -2.84 -9.82 -17.49
CA ASN A 121 -2.66 -8.58 -18.26
C ASN A 121 -2.29 -8.86 -19.72
N ASN A 122 -3.03 -9.76 -20.38
CA ASN A 122 -2.88 -10.01 -21.82
C ASN A 122 -1.43 -10.36 -22.26
N GLY A 123 -0.66 -11.06 -21.41
CA GLY A 123 0.58 -11.72 -21.80
C GLY A 123 1.89 -11.02 -21.43
N ASP A 124 1.87 -9.81 -20.86
CA ASP A 124 3.09 -9.21 -20.28
C ASP A 124 3.40 -9.88 -18.94
N ARG A 125 4.66 -10.34 -18.79
CA ARG A 125 5.09 -11.22 -17.67
C ARG A 125 5.78 -10.47 -16.53
N ASP A 126 6.03 -9.17 -16.67
CA ASP A 126 6.59 -8.33 -15.60
C ASP A 126 5.47 -7.78 -14.68
N ASN A 127 4.60 -8.68 -14.21
CA ASN A 127 3.37 -8.40 -13.45
C ASN A 127 3.58 -7.99 -11.98
N ASN A 128 4.80 -7.61 -11.60
CA ASN A 128 5.17 -7.33 -10.22
C ASN A 128 5.38 -5.82 -9.98
N TYR A 129 4.38 -5.02 -10.36
CA TYR A 129 4.42 -3.56 -10.17
C TYR A 129 4.57 -3.19 -8.69
N CYS A 130 3.87 -3.89 -7.79
CA CYS A 130 4.06 -3.75 -6.34
C CYS A 130 4.33 -5.12 -5.70
N ASN A 131 5.46 -5.26 -5.01
CA ASN A 131 5.78 -6.48 -4.26
C ASN A 131 5.53 -6.31 -2.76
N PHE A 132 5.16 -7.44 -2.13
CA PHE A 132 4.91 -7.54 -0.70
C PHE A 132 5.75 -8.69 -0.14
N ASN A 133 6.83 -8.35 0.55
CA ASN A 133 7.62 -9.31 1.31
C ASN A 133 6.93 -9.63 2.64
N GLU A 134 7.10 -10.85 3.15
CA GLU A 134 6.58 -11.23 4.46
C GLU A 134 7.28 -10.43 5.58
N LEU A 135 6.49 -9.86 6.47
CA LEU A 135 6.93 -8.98 7.56
C LEU A 135 6.29 -9.38 8.89
N SER A 136 6.99 -9.12 9.99
CA SER A 136 6.40 -9.15 11.34
C SER A 136 5.48 -7.94 11.60
N LEU A 137 4.63 -8.02 12.63
CA LEU A 137 3.77 -6.90 13.02
C LEU A 137 4.58 -5.65 13.40
N ASN A 138 5.75 -5.83 14.02
CA ASN A 138 6.62 -4.72 14.38
C ASN A 138 7.15 -4.01 13.14
N GLU A 139 7.64 -4.77 12.16
CA GLU A 139 8.14 -4.25 10.88
C GLU A 139 7.04 -3.55 10.06
N ILE A 140 5.83 -4.11 10.05
CA ILE A 140 4.64 -3.48 9.45
C ILE A 140 4.35 -2.12 10.11
N ASN A 141 4.44 -2.03 11.44
CA ASN A 141 4.24 -0.76 12.14
C ASN A 141 5.32 0.28 11.80
N THR A 142 6.58 -0.13 11.67
CA THR A 142 7.68 0.74 11.26
C THR A 142 7.47 1.25 9.83
N LEU A 143 7.26 0.36 8.86
CA LEU A 143 7.05 0.75 7.46
C LEU A 143 5.80 1.59 7.26
N LYS A 144 4.72 1.32 7.99
CA LYS A 144 3.51 2.16 7.97
C LYS A 144 3.82 3.60 8.38
N ASN A 145 4.66 3.83 9.40
CA ASN A 145 5.03 5.18 9.82
C ASN A 145 5.92 5.87 8.77
N ILE A 146 6.84 5.12 8.16
CA ILE A 146 7.69 5.62 7.06
C ILE A 146 6.84 6.05 5.86
N TYR A 147 5.86 5.23 5.45
CA TYR A 147 4.98 5.59 4.33
C TYR A 147 4.03 6.75 4.67
N ALA A 148 3.57 6.85 5.93
CA ALA A 148 2.82 8.04 6.37
C ALA A 148 3.67 9.31 6.30
N PHE A 149 4.96 9.22 6.66
CA PHE A 149 5.90 10.32 6.53
C PHE A 149 6.15 10.69 5.07
N TYR A 150 6.31 9.71 4.18
CA TYR A 150 6.42 9.95 2.74
C TYR A 150 5.20 10.63 2.15
N ALA A 151 4.00 10.15 2.49
CA ALA A 151 2.74 10.77 2.05
C ALA A 151 2.72 12.26 2.36
N PHE A 152 3.19 12.64 3.55
CA PHE A 152 3.31 14.04 3.91
C PHE A 152 4.33 14.79 3.05
N LEU A 153 5.53 14.24 2.83
CA LEU A 153 6.55 14.91 2.02
C LEU A 153 6.08 15.14 0.58
N TYR A 154 5.57 14.09 -0.06
CA TYR A 154 5.12 14.11 -1.46
C TYR A 154 4.13 15.24 -1.74
N ASP A 155 3.18 15.44 -0.82
CA ASP A 155 2.13 16.45 -0.98
C ASP A 155 2.56 17.86 -0.53
N ASN A 156 3.72 18.00 0.14
CA ASN A 156 4.20 19.27 0.71
C ASN A 156 5.49 19.82 0.09
N ASP A 157 6.06 19.16 -0.91
CA ASP A 157 7.33 19.54 -1.56
C ASP A 157 7.40 20.99 -2.08
N ASN A 158 6.27 21.69 -2.22
CA ASN A 158 6.21 23.10 -2.65
C ASN A 158 5.86 24.14 -1.55
N ASN A 159 5.57 23.76 -0.29
CA ASN A 159 4.98 24.68 0.71
C ASN A 159 5.42 24.44 2.18
N ILE A 160 6.65 23.97 2.42
CA ILE A 160 7.23 23.87 3.79
C ILE A 160 7.77 25.25 4.26
N GLU A 161 7.41 26.37 3.62
CA GLU A 161 7.94 27.68 4.04
C GLU A 161 7.32 28.22 5.33
N THR A 162 6.15 27.73 5.78
CA THR A 162 5.58 28.13 7.08
C THR A 162 4.78 27.02 7.75
N CYS A 163 5.25 26.61 8.94
CA CYS A 163 4.51 25.76 9.87
C CYS A 163 3.50 26.64 10.62
N ASP A 164 2.27 26.76 10.11
CA ASP A 164 1.15 27.25 10.91
C ASP A 164 0.81 26.19 11.99
N SER A 165 0.34 26.66 13.14
CA SER A 165 -0.07 25.90 14.33
C SER A 165 -0.83 24.59 14.05
N GLU A 166 -1.67 24.51 13.00
CA GLU A 166 -2.33 23.27 12.59
C GLU A 166 -1.39 22.26 11.92
N LYS A 167 -0.48 22.71 11.04
CA LYS A 167 0.55 21.85 10.41
C LYS A 167 1.52 21.29 11.46
N CYS A 168 1.86 22.10 12.47
CA CYS A 168 2.79 21.71 13.54
C CYS A 168 2.20 20.70 14.54
N LYS A 169 0.88 20.48 14.56
CA LYS A 169 0.27 19.43 15.40
C LYS A 169 0.67 18.02 14.95
N TYR A 170 1.09 17.89 13.70
CA TYR A 170 1.47 16.62 13.08
C TYR A 170 2.97 16.32 13.17
N THR A 171 3.79 17.27 13.65
CA THR A 171 5.25 17.13 13.78
C THR A 171 5.68 15.95 14.64
N ASN A 172 4.91 15.58 15.66
CA ASN A 172 5.20 14.40 16.47
C ASN A 172 4.99 13.08 15.69
N TYR A 173 4.02 13.03 14.78
CA TYR A 173 3.82 11.89 13.90
C TYR A 173 4.92 11.84 12.82
N PHE A 174 5.37 13.00 12.34
CA PHE A 174 6.50 13.10 11.41
C PHE A 174 7.82 12.68 12.05
N GLY A 175 8.08 13.11 13.29
CA GLY A 175 9.28 12.74 14.03
C GLY A 175 9.44 11.23 14.12
N LYS A 176 8.35 10.51 14.46
CA LYS A 176 8.40 9.04 14.50
C LYS A 176 8.68 8.41 13.14
N GLY A 177 8.05 8.88 12.06
CA GLY A 177 8.31 8.34 10.72
C GLY A 177 9.73 8.60 10.24
N LEU A 178 10.30 9.77 10.58
CA LEU A 178 11.69 10.13 10.28
C LEU A 178 12.69 9.29 11.09
N ASP A 179 12.43 9.10 12.38
CA ASP A 179 13.24 8.23 13.24
C ASP A 179 13.22 6.78 12.73
N ASP A 180 12.03 6.26 12.41
CA ASP A 180 11.84 4.93 11.83
C ASP A 180 12.60 4.81 10.50
N PHE A 181 12.59 5.83 9.65
CA PHE A 181 13.34 5.86 8.39
C PHE A 181 14.85 5.76 8.62
N PHE A 182 15.44 6.63 9.46
CA PHE A 182 16.87 6.59 9.74
C PHE A 182 17.31 5.31 10.44
N ASN A 183 16.50 4.80 11.35
CA ASN A 183 16.77 3.52 12.02
C ASN A 183 16.72 2.35 11.03
N SER A 184 15.84 2.42 10.02
CA SER A 184 15.75 1.42 8.95
C SER A 184 16.98 1.42 8.05
N ILE A 185 17.49 2.61 7.67
CA ILE A 185 18.76 2.72 6.93
C ILE A 185 19.87 2.03 7.72
N LYS A 186 20.02 2.34 9.01
CA LYS A 186 21.04 1.72 9.87
C LYS A 186 20.85 0.21 9.96
N LYS A 187 19.63 -0.25 10.26
CA LYS A 187 19.29 -1.68 10.39
C LYS A 187 19.65 -2.45 9.12
N CYS A 188 19.24 -1.96 7.96
CA CYS A 188 19.47 -2.61 6.67
C CYS A 188 20.91 -2.52 6.16
N SER A 189 21.71 -1.58 6.68
CA SER A 189 23.14 -1.51 6.37
C SER A 189 23.99 -2.51 7.19
N ILE A 190 23.49 -2.94 8.34
CA ILE A 190 24.27 -3.71 9.33
C ILE A 190 23.83 -5.18 9.39
N ASP A 191 22.54 -5.46 9.23
CA ASP A 191 21.98 -6.80 9.46
C ASP A 191 21.37 -7.41 8.18
N PRO A 192 22.13 -8.25 7.45
CA PRO A 192 21.64 -8.92 6.25
C PRO A 192 20.58 -9.99 6.55
N SER A 193 20.31 -10.35 7.80
CA SER A 193 19.29 -11.34 8.17
C SER A 193 17.85 -10.81 8.04
N ASN A 194 17.65 -9.48 8.06
CA ASN A 194 16.34 -8.84 7.86
C ASN A 194 16.01 -8.67 6.37
N LYS A 195 16.30 -9.68 5.54
CA LYS A 195 16.23 -9.57 4.08
C LYS A 195 14.85 -9.11 3.59
N ASN A 196 13.77 -9.67 4.12
CA ASN A 196 12.41 -9.30 3.69
C ASN A 196 12.06 -7.85 4.04
N TYR A 197 12.34 -7.43 5.27
CA TYR A 197 12.16 -6.05 5.71
C TYR A 197 12.96 -5.08 4.87
N CYS A 198 14.24 -5.37 4.67
CA CYS A 198 15.15 -4.51 3.92
C CYS A 198 14.85 -4.49 2.43
N ASN A 199 14.41 -5.60 1.83
CA ASN A 199 13.89 -5.59 0.46
C ASN A 199 12.67 -4.66 0.37
N GLN A 200 11.74 -4.76 1.31
CA GLN A 200 10.55 -3.90 1.32
C GLN A 200 10.88 -2.42 1.51
N PHE A 201 11.86 -2.13 2.36
CA PHE A 201 12.36 -0.78 2.62
C PHE A 201 13.17 -0.22 1.45
N ASN A 202 13.97 -1.04 0.77
CA ASN A 202 14.75 -0.61 -0.38
C ASN A 202 13.89 -0.33 -1.62
N GLU A 203 12.70 -0.94 -1.74
CA GLU A 203 11.71 -0.55 -2.75
C GLU A 203 11.09 0.84 -2.48
N PHE A 204 11.34 1.43 -1.31
CA PHE A 204 10.89 2.77 -0.97
C PHE A 204 11.96 3.85 -1.19
N ILE A 205 13.24 3.50 -1.09
CA ILE A 205 14.38 4.40 -1.35
C ILE A 205 14.57 4.56 -2.86
#